data_AF-A0A430ARV6-F1
#
_entry.id   AF-A0A430ARV6-F1
#
_cell.length_a   1.000
_cell.length_b   1.000
_cell.length_c   1.000
_cell.angle_alpha   90.00
_cell.angle_beta   90.00
_cell.angle_gamma   90.00
#
_symmetry.space_group_name_H-M   'P 1'
#
loop_
_entity.id
_entity.type
_entity.pdbx_description
1 polymer ?
#
loop_
_entity_poly.entity_id
_entity_poly.type
_entity_poly.pdbx_seq_one_letter_code
_entity_poly.pdbx_strand_id
1 'polypeptide(L)'
;MKTYKAYQILNDSFYSDEKSFASLHSSKSNFMKDDSGQFMCIGVTPDTYLLNEDKISNYFSIGYVSPLVVTNYKMLALILVVSQIDGIDFIDFSFKENSEESMSEKDYVQSMLTEKDPIIDISNFLKENSQKIQYIDLKESNNKIRISSTGAIYVSPSLDINKNSIFMKIVTFLFTGELRK
;
A
#
# COMPACT_ATOMS: atom_id res chain seq x y z
N MET A 1 -14.88 -0.53 -4.52
CA MET A 1 -13.86 -0.56 -3.45
C MET A 1 -13.64 0.86 -2.96
N LYS A 2 -13.27 1.06 -1.70
CA LYS A 2 -12.82 2.36 -1.19
C LYS A 2 -11.32 2.50 -1.46
N THR A 3 -10.85 3.69 -1.80
CA THR A 3 -9.44 3.95 -2.11
C THR A 3 -8.82 4.79 -1.01
N TYR A 4 -7.59 4.47 -0.64
CA TYR A 4 -6.80 5.16 0.37
C TYR A 4 -5.43 5.51 -0.18
N LYS A 5 -4.87 6.61 0.35
CA LYS A 5 -3.47 6.98 0.19
C LYS A 5 -2.82 7.06 1.56
N ALA A 6 -1.59 6.58 1.65
CA ALA A 6 -0.83 6.51 2.88
C ALA A 6 0.31 7.52 2.88
N TYR A 7 0.59 8.10 4.04
CA TYR A 7 1.55 9.18 4.25
C TYR A 7 2.36 8.93 5.52
N GLN A 8 3.64 9.25 5.48
CA GLN A 8 4.46 9.45 6.66
C GLN A 8 4.44 10.93 7.03
N ILE A 9 4.20 11.24 8.30
CA ILE A 9 4.30 12.58 8.86
C ILE A 9 5.77 12.84 9.17
N LEU A 10 6.30 13.93 8.64
CA LEU A 10 7.72 14.30 8.75
C LEU A 10 7.96 15.47 9.69
N ASN A 11 6.91 16.25 9.99
CA ASN A 11 7.00 17.47 10.80
C ASN A 11 5.83 17.54 11.77
N ASP A 12 6.12 17.74 13.06
CA ASP A 12 5.10 17.86 14.11
C ASP A 12 4.16 19.06 13.90
N SER A 13 4.58 20.10 13.18
CA SER A 13 3.68 21.21 12.82
C SER A 13 2.53 20.78 11.92
N PHE A 14 2.65 19.62 11.24
CA PHE A 14 1.58 19.06 10.43
C PHE A 14 0.35 18.65 11.27
N TYR A 15 0.53 18.36 12.57
CA TYR A 15 -0.57 17.90 13.43
C TYR A 15 -1.73 18.90 13.53
N SER A 16 -1.46 20.21 13.38
CA SER A 16 -2.52 21.23 13.33
C SER A 16 -3.30 21.26 12.00
N ASP A 17 -2.70 20.74 10.93
CA ASP A 17 -3.22 20.82 9.56
C ASP A 17 -3.78 19.48 9.04
N GLU A 18 -3.69 18.38 9.79
CA GLU A 18 -4.10 17.03 9.34
C GLU A 18 -5.51 16.98 8.76
N LYS A 19 -6.48 17.65 9.43
CA LYS A 19 -7.88 17.69 8.96
C LYS A 19 -8.01 18.46 7.66
N SER A 20 -7.32 19.61 7.56
CA SER A 20 -7.28 20.41 6.34
C SER A 20 -6.67 19.60 5.20
N PHE A 21 -5.55 18.93 5.42
CA PHE A 21 -4.91 18.06 4.44
C PHE A 21 -5.82 16.89 4.03
N ALA A 22 -6.47 16.22 4.99
CA ALA A 22 -7.39 15.12 4.70
C ALA A 22 -8.59 15.57 3.85
N SER A 23 -9.10 16.79 4.07
CA SER A 23 -10.21 17.35 3.28
C SER A 23 -9.87 17.58 1.81
N LEU A 24 -8.58 17.75 1.47
CA LEU A 24 -8.11 17.84 0.09
C LEU A 24 -8.26 16.52 -0.68
N HIS A 25 -8.40 15.39 0.02
CA HIS A 25 -8.46 14.06 -0.58
C HIS A 25 -9.89 13.55 -0.77
N SER A 26 -10.84 13.99 0.06
CA SER A 26 -12.24 13.60 -0.02
C SER A 26 -13.16 14.58 0.71
N SER A 27 -14.35 14.80 0.16
CA SER A 27 -15.41 15.61 0.79
C SER A 27 -16.00 15.00 2.07
N LYS A 28 -15.81 13.69 2.29
CA LYS A 28 -16.16 12.98 3.53
C LYS A 28 -14.88 12.40 4.14
N SER A 29 -13.86 13.25 4.30
CA SER A 29 -12.53 12.85 4.72
C SER A 29 -12.56 12.11 6.06
N ASN A 30 -12.27 10.81 5.98
CA ASN A 30 -11.88 9.99 7.12
C ASN A 30 -10.39 9.65 6.96
N PHE A 31 -9.64 9.80 8.04
CA PHE A 31 -8.27 9.35 8.12
C PHE A 31 -8.02 8.61 9.41
N MET A 32 -7.03 7.74 9.38
CA MET A 32 -6.58 6.90 10.48
C MET A 32 -5.07 7.04 10.62
N LYS A 33 -4.58 6.85 11.84
CA LYS A 33 -3.15 6.88 12.16
C LYS A 33 -2.75 5.58 12.82
N ASP A 34 -1.47 5.24 12.73
CA ASP A 34 -0.89 4.19 13.55
C ASP A 34 -0.76 4.68 15.01
N ASP A 35 -0.44 3.76 15.93
CA ASP A 35 -0.35 4.08 17.35
C ASP A 35 0.71 5.13 17.67
N SER A 36 1.77 5.22 16.84
CA SER A 36 2.80 6.25 17.00
C SER A 36 2.38 7.62 16.45
N GLY A 37 1.30 7.67 15.67
CA GLY A 37 0.86 8.88 14.98
C GLY A 37 1.80 9.35 13.87
N GLN A 38 2.78 8.53 13.44
CA GLN A 38 3.76 8.87 12.41
C GLN A 38 3.27 8.49 11.00
N PHE A 39 2.36 7.54 10.90
CA PHE A 39 1.82 7.08 9.63
C PHE A 39 0.32 7.30 9.58
N MET A 40 -0.16 7.83 8.46
CA MET A 40 -1.55 8.18 8.26
C MET A 40 -2.09 7.62 6.96
N CYS A 41 -3.33 7.13 6.97
CA CYS A 41 -4.07 6.78 5.76
C CYS A 41 -5.30 7.67 5.60
N ILE A 42 -5.50 8.22 4.41
CA ILE A 42 -6.62 9.10 4.08
C ILE A 42 -7.47 8.47 2.99
N GLY A 43 -8.79 8.45 3.18
CA GLY A 43 -9.75 8.04 2.16
C GLY A 43 -9.81 9.03 0.99
N VAL A 44 -9.80 8.50 -0.23
CA VAL A 44 -9.68 9.30 -1.46
C VAL A 44 -10.94 9.23 -2.30
N THR A 45 -11.45 10.40 -2.68
CA THR A 45 -12.39 10.59 -3.79
C THR A 45 -11.59 11.11 -4.99
N PRO A 46 -11.46 10.36 -6.10
CA PRO A 46 -10.57 10.72 -7.21
C PRO A 46 -10.74 12.15 -7.70
N ASP A 47 -11.98 12.59 -7.92
CA ASP A 47 -12.27 13.95 -8.40
C ASP A 47 -11.78 15.03 -7.43
N THR A 48 -12.02 14.84 -6.12
CA THR A 48 -11.54 15.78 -5.09
C THR A 48 -10.02 15.82 -5.03
N TYR A 49 -9.37 14.66 -5.11
CA TYR A 49 -7.91 14.57 -5.09
C TYR A 49 -7.28 15.28 -6.29
N LEU A 50 -7.75 14.99 -7.51
CA LEU A 50 -7.24 15.57 -8.74
C LEU A 50 -7.44 17.09 -8.77
N LEU A 51 -8.58 17.58 -8.30
CA LEU A 51 -8.84 19.03 -8.18
C LEU A 51 -7.92 19.76 -7.19
N ASN A 52 -7.30 19.03 -6.25
CA ASN A 52 -6.43 19.60 -5.22
C ASN A 52 -4.96 19.15 -5.34
N GLU A 53 -4.56 18.56 -6.45
CA GLU A 53 -3.22 17.98 -6.64
C GLU A 53 -2.10 18.98 -6.34
N ASP A 54 -2.22 20.23 -6.79
CA ASP A 54 -1.22 21.29 -6.53
C ASP A 54 -1.10 21.60 -5.03
N LYS A 55 -2.24 21.67 -4.32
CA LYS A 55 -2.25 21.95 -2.88
C LYS A 55 -1.65 20.79 -2.11
N ILE A 56 -2.01 19.55 -2.48
CA ILE A 56 -1.45 18.34 -1.88
C ILE A 56 0.07 18.30 -2.11
N SER A 57 0.52 18.61 -3.34
CA SER A 57 1.94 18.65 -3.69
C SER A 57 2.72 19.68 -2.88
N ASN A 58 2.11 20.81 -2.53
CA ASN A 58 2.75 21.80 -1.66
C ASN A 58 3.10 21.23 -0.27
N TYR A 59 2.24 20.38 0.32
CA TYR A 59 2.55 19.71 1.60
C TYR A 59 3.77 18.77 1.49
N PHE A 60 3.99 18.18 0.31
CA PHE A 60 5.20 17.37 0.06
C PHE A 60 6.44 18.26 -0.06
N SER A 61 6.34 19.35 -0.85
CA SER A 61 7.47 20.25 -1.13
C SER A 61 7.98 20.97 0.13
N ILE A 62 7.11 21.30 1.07
CA ILE A 62 7.50 21.92 2.36
C ILE A 62 7.93 20.88 3.42
N GLY A 63 7.93 19.59 3.07
CA GLY A 63 8.39 18.51 3.94
C GLY A 63 7.48 18.22 5.12
N TYR A 64 6.16 18.45 5.00
CA TYR A 64 5.22 18.11 6.06
C TYR A 64 4.92 16.61 6.09
N VAL A 65 4.75 16.03 4.90
CA VAL A 65 4.43 14.61 4.75
C VAL A 65 5.16 14.01 3.54
N SER A 66 5.41 12.71 3.57
CA SER A 66 5.89 11.93 2.43
C SER A 66 4.84 10.90 2.01
N PRO A 67 4.46 10.83 0.71
CA PRO A 67 3.54 9.80 0.24
C PRO A 67 4.20 8.43 0.24
N LEU A 68 3.38 7.37 0.36
CA LEU A 68 3.86 6.00 0.21
C LEU A 68 4.31 5.73 -1.22
N VAL A 69 5.59 5.38 -1.38
CA VAL A 69 6.16 4.85 -2.62
C VAL A 69 6.29 3.34 -2.49
N VAL A 70 5.64 2.60 -3.40
CA VAL A 70 5.63 1.13 -3.44
C VAL A 70 6.51 0.64 -4.58
N THR A 71 7.60 -0.06 -4.24
CA THR A 71 8.51 -0.69 -5.19
C THR A 71 8.20 -2.18 -5.32
N ASN A 72 8.72 -2.84 -6.36
CA ASN A 72 8.65 -4.30 -6.48
C ASN A 72 9.18 -4.98 -5.20
N TYR A 73 10.30 -4.50 -4.66
CA TYR A 73 10.88 -5.03 -3.43
C TYR A 73 9.92 -4.95 -2.24
N LYS A 74 9.23 -3.81 -2.06
CA LYS A 74 8.23 -3.66 -0.99
C LYS A 74 7.03 -4.59 -1.19
N MET A 75 6.60 -4.84 -2.42
CA MET A 75 5.52 -5.79 -2.71
C MET A 75 5.95 -7.22 -2.40
N LEU A 76 7.15 -7.63 -2.83
CA LEU A 76 7.68 -8.97 -2.54
C LEU A 76 7.89 -9.20 -1.05
N ALA A 77 8.50 -8.23 -0.36
CA ALA A 77 8.68 -8.28 1.08
C ALA A 77 7.34 -8.36 1.81
N LEU A 78 6.32 -7.63 1.33
CA LEU A 78 4.99 -7.71 1.90
C LEU A 78 4.36 -9.09 1.70
N ILE A 79 4.52 -9.75 0.55
CA ILE A 79 4.02 -11.12 0.34
C ILE A 79 4.61 -12.09 1.37
N LEU A 80 5.90 -11.98 1.68
CA LEU A 80 6.52 -12.83 2.71
C LEU A 80 6.13 -12.47 4.12
N VAL A 81 5.88 -11.19 4.37
CA VAL A 81 5.51 -10.74 5.70
C VAL A 81 4.06 -11.07 6.03
N VAL A 82 3.13 -11.00 5.06
CA VAL A 82 1.73 -11.38 5.30
C VAL A 82 1.57 -12.85 5.64
N SER A 83 2.45 -13.74 5.15
CA SER A 83 2.41 -15.16 5.56
C SER A 83 2.77 -15.38 7.04
N GLN A 84 3.29 -14.36 7.72
CA GLN A 84 3.63 -14.36 9.15
C GLN A 84 2.61 -13.59 10.00
N ILE A 85 1.61 -12.93 9.40
CA ILE A 85 0.59 -12.16 10.11
C ILE A 85 -0.69 -12.99 10.21
N ASP A 86 -1.12 -13.30 11.42
CA ASP A 86 -2.40 -13.98 11.64
C ASP A 86 -3.58 -13.13 11.12
N GLY A 87 -4.48 -13.77 10.37
CA GLY A 87 -5.73 -13.16 9.90
C GLY A 87 -5.65 -12.44 8.56
N ILE A 88 -4.50 -12.48 7.88
CA ILE A 88 -4.36 -11.99 6.50
C ILE A 88 -3.68 -13.02 5.60
N ASP A 89 -4.27 -13.25 4.44
CA ASP A 89 -3.75 -14.17 3.44
C ASP A 89 -3.34 -13.41 2.17
N PHE A 90 -2.24 -13.84 1.56
CA PHE A 90 -1.93 -13.47 0.19
C PHE A 90 -2.90 -14.20 -0.77
N ILE A 91 -3.52 -13.46 -1.72
CA ILE A 91 -4.43 -14.05 -2.72
C ILE A 91 -3.74 -14.15 -4.08
N ASP A 92 -3.28 -13.02 -4.61
CA ASP A 92 -2.81 -12.92 -5.99
C ASP A 92 -1.96 -11.66 -6.22
N PHE A 93 -1.22 -11.63 -7.34
CA PHE A 93 -0.58 -10.41 -7.85
C PHE A 93 -0.78 -10.31 -9.37
N SER A 94 -0.53 -9.12 -9.91
CA SER A 94 -0.55 -8.89 -11.37
C SER A 94 0.70 -8.15 -11.79
N PHE A 95 1.23 -8.47 -12.95
CA PHE A 95 2.22 -7.63 -13.62
C PHE A 95 1.55 -6.46 -14.34
N LYS A 96 2.35 -5.45 -14.69
CA LYS A 96 1.92 -4.31 -15.51
C LYS A 96 1.71 -4.72 -16.97
N GLU A 97 2.51 -5.65 -17.46
CA GLU A 97 2.34 -6.25 -18.77
C GLU A 97 1.35 -7.41 -18.68
N ASN A 98 0.54 -7.56 -19.72
CA ASN A 98 -0.50 -8.58 -19.79
C ASN A 98 -0.36 -9.33 -21.12
N SER A 99 0.68 -10.15 -21.22
CA SER A 99 0.98 -11.05 -22.33
C SER A 99 0.93 -12.51 -21.87
N GLU A 100 0.92 -13.46 -22.82
CA GLU A 100 1.03 -14.89 -22.51
C GLU A 100 2.36 -15.23 -21.79
N GLU A 101 3.43 -14.49 -22.13
CA GLU A 101 4.73 -14.58 -21.46
C GLU A 101 4.61 -14.12 -20.00
N SER A 102 3.98 -12.97 -19.74
CA SER A 102 3.74 -12.47 -18.39
C SER A 102 2.88 -13.42 -17.53
N MET A 103 1.97 -14.17 -18.14
CA MET A 103 1.22 -15.21 -17.44
C MET A 103 2.12 -16.36 -17.00
N SER A 104 2.98 -16.84 -17.91
CA SER A 104 3.93 -17.92 -17.61
C SER A 104 4.93 -17.50 -16.53
N GLU A 105 5.42 -16.26 -16.59
CA GLU A 105 6.30 -15.67 -15.58
C GLU A 105 5.59 -15.50 -14.22
N LYS A 106 4.30 -15.18 -14.22
CA LYS A 106 3.50 -15.09 -13.00
C LYS A 106 3.41 -16.44 -12.30
N ASP A 107 3.11 -17.50 -13.06
CA ASP A 107 3.04 -18.87 -12.52
C ASP A 107 4.39 -19.31 -11.93
N TYR A 108 5.50 -18.93 -12.58
CA TYR A 108 6.86 -19.20 -12.08
C TYR A 108 7.17 -18.45 -10.77
N VAL A 109 6.79 -17.18 -10.66
CA VAL A 109 6.93 -16.42 -9.41
C VAL A 109 6.06 -17.02 -8.30
N GLN A 110 4.85 -17.47 -8.62
CA GLN A 110 4.00 -18.16 -7.65
C GLN A 110 4.63 -19.46 -7.14
N SER A 111 5.31 -20.23 -8.00
CA SER A 111 6.01 -21.43 -7.51
C SER A 111 7.19 -21.08 -6.59
N MET A 112 7.96 -20.04 -6.92
CA MET A 112 9.09 -19.59 -6.09
C MET A 112 8.65 -19.12 -4.70
N LEU A 113 7.46 -18.53 -4.55
CA LEU A 113 6.95 -18.08 -3.24
C LEU A 113 6.81 -19.20 -2.20
N THR A 114 6.81 -20.46 -2.62
CA THR A 114 6.73 -21.63 -1.73
C THR A 114 8.10 -22.13 -1.24
N GLU A 115 9.19 -21.57 -1.74
CA GLU A 115 10.57 -21.95 -1.42
C GLU A 115 11.14 -21.21 -0.19
N LYS A 116 12.31 -21.63 0.28
CA LYS A 116 13.00 -21.00 1.41
C LYS A 116 13.85 -19.82 0.91
N ASP A 117 13.57 -18.62 1.42
CA ASP A 117 14.18 -17.31 1.07
C ASP A 117 13.91 -16.75 -0.35
N PRO A 118 12.64 -16.68 -0.80
CA PRO A 118 12.32 -16.43 -2.21
C PRO A 118 12.41 -14.96 -2.66
N ILE A 119 12.65 -13.97 -1.77
CA ILE A 119 12.64 -12.54 -2.17
C ILE A 119 13.74 -12.24 -3.19
N ILE A 120 14.96 -12.68 -2.92
CA ILE A 120 16.13 -12.30 -3.72
C ILE A 120 15.99 -12.91 -5.13
N ASP A 121 15.61 -14.19 -5.19
CA ASP A 121 15.46 -14.92 -6.44
C ASP A 121 14.31 -14.37 -7.27
N ILE A 122 13.15 -14.12 -6.66
CA ILE A 122 12.03 -13.46 -7.36
C ILE A 122 12.45 -12.06 -7.82
N SER A 123 13.15 -11.29 -6.99
CA SER A 123 13.59 -9.95 -7.35
C SER A 123 14.56 -9.94 -8.53
N ASN A 124 15.48 -10.91 -8.59
CA ASN A 124 16.41 -11.08 -9.70
C ASN A 124 15.66 -11.48 -10.97
N PHE A 125 14.76 -12.46 -10.87
CA PHE A 125 13.91 -12.90 -11.97
C PHE A 125 13.08 -11.75 -12.56
N LEU A 126 12.42 -10.95 -11.72
CA LEU A 126 11.65 -9.79 -12.19
C LEU A 126 12.54 -8.75 -12.87
N LYS A 127 13.77 -8.57 -12.42
CA LYS A 127 14.72 -7.63 -13.01
C LYS A 127 15.21 -8.13 -14.38
N GLU A 128 15.54 -9.41 -14.49
CA GLU A 128 16.00 -10.04 -15.73
C GLU A 128 14.92 -10.01 -16.81
N ASN A 129 13.67 -10.28 -16.43
CA ASN A 129 12.52 -10.27 -17.35
C ASN A 129 11.82 -8.90 -17.45
N SER A 130 12.42 -7.84 -16.87
CA SER A 130 11.87 -6.47 -16.88
C SER A 130 10.43 -6.34 -16.33
N GLN A 131 9.97 -7.31 -15.54
CA GLN A 131 8.62 -7.33 -15.00
C GLN A 131 8.43 -6.39 -13.83
N LYS A 132 7.26 -5.73 -13.81
CA LYS A 132 6.85 -4.83 -12.73
C LYS A 132 5.52 -5.28 -12.18
N ILE A 133 5.46 -5.49 -10.86
CA ILE A 133 4.21 -5.83 -10.19
C ILE A 133 3.32 -4.59 -10.22
N GLN A 134 2.13 -4.72 -10.80
CA GLN A 134 1.13 -3.66 -10.86
C GLN A 134 0.38 -3.53 -9.55
N TYR A 135 -0.03 -4.65 -8.97
CA TYR A 135 -0.70 -4.73 -7.68
C TYR A 135 -0.54 -6.11 -7.04
N ILE A 136 -0.77 -6.16 -5.74
CA ILE A 136 -0.98 -7.38 -4.97
C ILE A 136 -2.37 -7.34 -4.32
N ASP A 137 -2.99 -8.50 -4.16
CA ASP A 137 -4.27 -8.71 -3.51
C ASP A 137 -4.08 -9.57 -2.26
N LEU A 138 -4.62 -9.07 -1.15
CA LEU A 138 -4.62 -9.70 0.16
C LEU A 138 -6.07 -9.91 0.62
N LYS A 139 -6.29 -10.92 1.46
CA LYS A 139 -7.58 -11.24 2.06
C LYS A 139 -7.49 -11.11 3.56
N GLU A 140 -8.43 -10.38 4.15
CA GLU A 140 -8.62 -10.36 5.59
C GLU A 140 -10.08 -10.72 5.89
N SER A 141 -10.31 -11.91 6.47
CA SER A 141 -11.66 -12.47 6.58
C SER A 141 -12.39 -12.47 5.22
N ASN A 142 -13.50 -11.74 5.07
CA ASN A 142 -14.24 -11.61 3.79
C ASN A 142 -13.88 -10.32 3.02
N ASN A 143 -12.91 -9.55 3.49
CA ASN A 143 -12.51 -8.29 2.87
C ASN A 143 -11.26 -8.48 2.00
N LYS A 144 -11.22 -7.74 0.89
CA LYS A 144 -10.09 -7.70 -0.02
C LYS A 144 -9.34 -6.38 0.18
N ILE A 145 -8.02 -6.48 0.31
CA ILE A 145 -7.10 -5.34 0.36
C ILE A 145 -6.17 -5.46 -0.85
N ARG A 146 -6.22 -4.49 -1.76
CA ARG A 146 -5.34 -4.41 -2.93
C ARG A 146 -4.36 -3.27 -2.74
N ILE A 147 -3.07 -3.54 -2.93
CA ILE A 147 -2.02 -2.52 -2.87
C ILE A 147 -1.42 -2.38 -4.26
N SER A 148 -1.54 -1.20 -4.86
CA SER A 148 -1.01 -0.93 -6.19
C SER A 148 0.42 -0.37 -6.14
N SER A 149 1.12 -0.50 -7.26
CA SER A 149 2.43 0.12 -7.50
C SER A 149 2.40 1.64 -7.49
N THR A 150 1.21 2.25 -7.60
CA THR A 150 1.00 3.70 -7.45
C THR A 150 0.83 4.14 -5.99
N GLY A 151 0.99 3.22 -5.03
CA GLY A 151 0.76 3.46 -3.61
C GLY A 151 -0.71 3.67 -3.24
N ALA A 152 -1.64 3.40 -4.16
CA ALA A 152 -3.07 3.39 -3.84
C ALA A 152 -3.44 2.06 -3.16
N ILE A 153 -4.20 2.15 -2.07
CA ILE A 153 -4.65 1.00 -1.32
C ILE A 153 -6.17 0.91 -1.47
N TYR A 154 -6.66 -0.14 -2.10
CA TYR A 154 -8.08 -0.36 -2.29
C TYR A 154 -8.57 -1.38 -1.29
N VAL A 155 -9.68 -1.09 -0.61
CA VAL A 155 -10.29 -2.01 0.35
C VAL A 155 -11.74 -2.28 0.01
N SER A 156 -12.22 -3.46 0.39
CA SER A 156 -13.64 -3.79 0.33
C SER A 156 -14.48 -2.71 1.04
N PRO A 157 -15.65 -2.31 0.48
CA PRO A 157 -16.49 -1.28 1.10
C PRO A 157 -16.93 -1.61 2.53
N SER A 158 -17.09 -2.89 2.82
CA SER A 158 -17.47 -3.47 4.12
C SER A 158 -16.37 -3.39 5.18
N LEU A 159 -15.12 -3.15 4.79
CA LEU A 159 -14.02 -3.04 5.74
C LEU A 159 -14.13 -1.71 6.51
N ASP A 160 -14.31 -1.79 7.83
CA ASP A 160 -14.21 -0.65 8.73
C ASP A 160 -12.75 -0.46 9.14
N ILE A 161 -12.02 0.27 8.31
CA ILE A 161 -10.59 0.53 8.50
C ILE A 161 -10.26 1.14 9.87
N ASN A 162 -11.16 1.90 10.49
CA ASN A 162 -10.90 2.52 11.80
C ASN A 162 -10.83 1.50 12.95
N LYS A 163 -11.33 0.28 12.72
CA LYS A 163 -11.26 -0.83 13.67
C LYS A 163 -10.25 -1.89 13.24
N ASN A 164 -9.51 -1.64 12.16
CA ASN A 164 -8.66 -2.62 11.53
C ASN A 164 -7.18 -2.33 11.81
N SER A 165 -6.65 -2.96 12.85
CA SER A 165 -5.23 -2.83 13.20
C SER A 165 -4.30 -3.46 12.15
N ILE A 166 -4.73 -4.53 11.49
CA ILE A 166 -3.95 -5.22 10.44
C ILE A 166 -3.67 -4.26 9.28
N PHE A 167 -4.66 -3.48 8.85
CA PHE A 167 -4.49 -2.50 7.79
C PHE A 167 -3.38 -1.49 8.09
N MET A 168 -3.36 -0.90 9.30
CA MET A 168 -2.27 0.02 9.67
C MET A 168 -0.93 -0.69 9.81
N LYS A 169 -0.90 -1.97 10.25
CA LYS A 169 0.34 -2.75 10.31
C LYS A 169 0.96 -2.92 8.93
N ILE A 170 0.15 -3.23 7.91
CA ILE A 170 0.62 -3.32 6.52
C ILE A 170 1.15 -1.97 6.03
N VAL A 171 0.41 -0.88 6.28
CA VAL A 171 0.83 0.47 5.88
C VAL A 171 2.16 0.84 6.52
N THR A 172 2.29 0.61 7.82
CA THR A 172 3.52 0.88 8.60
C THR A 172 4.69 0.05 8.08
N PHE A 173 4.46 -1.25 7.81
CA PHE A 173 5.45 -2.12 7.20
C PHE A 173 5.91 -1.60 5.83
N LEU A 174 5.00 -1.12 4.99
CA LEU A 174 5.35 -0.58 3.67
C LEU A 174 6.22 0.70 3.73
N PHE A 175 6.19 1.42 4.86
CA PHE A 175 7.11 2.53 5.11
C PHE A 175 8.44 2.08 5.72
N THR A 176 8.39 1.19 6.71
CA THR A 176 9.51 0.92 7.61
C THR A 176 10.26 -0.38 7.33
N GLY A 177 9.61 -1.34 6.68
CA GLY A 177 10.08 -2.73 6.58
C GLY A 177 9.92 -3.55 7.85
N GLU A 178 9.27 -3.00 8.89
CA GLU A 178 9.13 -3.66 10.20
C GLU A 178 7.67 -3.94 10.53
N LEU A 179 7.40 -5.19 10.98
CA LEU A 179 6.14 -5.53 11.61
C LEU A 179 6.14 -5.01 13.05
N ARG A 180 5.56 -3.83 13.27
CA ARG A 180 5.35 -3.33 14.63
C ARG A 180 4.28 -4.19 15.33
N LYS A 181 4.61 -4.68 16.53
CA LYS A 181 3.77 -5.59 17.34
C LYS A 181 2.51 -4.90 17.84
#